data_AF-A0A353C3S0-F1
#
_entry.id   AF-A0A353C3S0-F1
#
_cell.length_a   1.000
_cell.length_b   1.000
_cell.length_c   1.000
_cell.angle_alpha   90.00
_cell.angle_beta   90.00
_cell.angle_gamma   90.00
#
_symmetry.space_group_name_H-M   'P 1'
#
loop_
_entity.id
_entity.type
_entity.pdbx_description
1 polymer ?
#
loop_
_entity_poly.entity_id
_entity_poly.type
_entity_poly.pdbx_seq_one_letter_code
_entity_poly.pdbx_strand_id
1 'polypeptide(L)'
;MNTKYLFPILTLLLCIGIAFLFYQSQAIQRIYKTKVLRELDRNSESENLVLTENDIKDLPEPVQKYLRYVGAIGRGKLHNVGMNFKGKMKLDPQKDWVRVQTAQYNFLTVDL
;
A
#
# COMPACT_ATOMS: atom_id res chain seq x y z
N MET A 1 -20.24 48.31 -2.26
CA MET A 1 -20.28 47.02 -1.56
C MET A 1 -20.12 47.29 -0.07
N ASN A 2 -21.11 46.97 0.76
CA ASN A 2 -21.12 47.33 2.19
C ASN A 2 -19.96 46.65 2.92
N THR A 3 -19.00 47.44 3.41
CA THR A 3 -17.79 46.97 4.12
C THR A 3 -18.10 46.09 5.33
N LYS A 4 -19.29 46.21 5.91
CA LYS A 4 -19.81 45.35 6.98
C LYS A 4 -19.89 43.86 6.60
N TYR A 5 -20.11 43.52 5.34
CA TYR A 5 -20.21 42.13 4.87
C TYR A 5 -18.93 41.63 4.18
N LEU A 6 -17.98 42.52 3.88
CA LEU A 6 -16.71 42.14 3.27
C LEU A 6 -15.91 41.20 4.18
N PHE A 7 -15.83 41.52 5.47
CA PHE A 7 -15.08 40.74 6.44
C PHE A 7 -15.63 39.31 6.63
N PRO A 8 -16.94 39.07 6.88
CA PRO A 8 -17.45 37.71 7.02
C PRO A 8 -17.34 36.89 5.72
N ILE A 9 -17.49 37.51 4.55
CA ILE A 9 -17.30 36.82 3.26
C ILE A 9 -15.85 36.36 3.09
N LEU A 10 -14.88 37.22 3.43
CA LEU A 10 -13.47 36.89 3.35
C LEU A 10 -13.10 35.74 4.32
N THR A 11 -13.62 35.78 5.54
CA THR A 11 -13.43 34.71 6.54
C THR A 11 -14.04 33.40 6.08
N LEU A 12 -15.24 33.42 5.48
CA LEU A 12 -15.89 32.23 4.93
C LEU A 12 -15.06 31.60 3.81
N LEU A 13 -14.57 32.42 2.88
CA LEU A 13 -13.70 31.96 1.79
C LEU A 13 -12.40 31.34 2.32
N LEU A 14 -11.81 31.93 3.36
CA LEU A 14 -10.63 31.39 4.02
C LEU A 14 -10.91 30.01 4.63
N CYS A 15 -12.03 29.85 5.35
CA CYS A 15 -12.44 28.56 5.93
C CYS A 15 -12.65 27.48 4.86
N ILE A 16 -13.30 27.83 3.75
CA ILE A 16 -13.50 26.92 2.62
C ILE A 16 -12.16 26.51 2.01
N GLY A 17 -11.24 27.45 1.83
CA GLY A 17 -9.89 27.18 1.33
C GLY A 17 -9.12 26.20 2.22
N ILE A 18 -9.15 26.42 3.55
CA ILE A 18 -8.51 25.53 4.52
C ILE A 18 -9.12 24.12 4.46
N ALA A 19 -10.46 24.02 4.45
CA ALA A 19 -11.15 22.74 4.34
C ALA A 19 -10.78 21.98 3.05
N PHE A 20 -10.65 22.69 1.93
CA PHE A 20 -10.23 22.12 0.65
C PHE A 20 -8.80 21.57 0.71
N LEU A 21 -7.86 22.28 1.34
CA LEU A 21 -6.48 21.80 1.51
C LEU A 21 -6.42 20.53 2.38
N PHE A 22 -7.19 20.48 3.47
CA PHE A 22 -7.30 19.26 4.28
C PHE A 22 -7.88 18.08 3.50
N TYR A 23 -8.90 18.33 2.67
CA TYR A 23 -9.49 17.30 1.82
C TYR A 23 -8.49 16.73 0.79
N GLN A 24 -7.70 17.62 0.17
CA GLN A 24 -6.65 17.24 -0.77
C GLN A 24 -5.54 16.42 -0.09
N SER A 25 -5.16 16.77 1.14
CA SER A 25 -4.16 16.03 1.92
C SER A 25 -4.55 14.55 2.12
N GLN A 26 -5.85 14.25 2.24
CA GLN A 26 -6.36 12.89 2.43
C GLN A 26 -6.53 12.11 1.11
N ALA A 27 -6.34 12.73 -0.06
CA ALA A 27 -6.56 12.08 -1.35
C ALA A 27 -5.61 10.87 -1.57
N ILE A 28 -4.33 11.01 -1.20
CA ILE A 28 -3.32 9.97 -1.39
C ILE A 28 -3.67 8.71 -0.58
N GLN A 29 -4.08 8.88 0.68
CA GLN A 29 -4.47 7.76 1.53
C GLN A 29 -5.70 7.02 0.97
N ARG A 30 -6.66 7.76 0.41
CA ARG A 30 -7.84 7.18 -0.22
C ARG A 30 -7.45 6.36 -1.45
N ILE A 31 -6.66 6.93 -2.35
CA ILE A 31 -6.18 6.24 -3.56
C ILE A 31 -5.44 4.96 -3.17
N TYR A 32 -4.55 5.04 -2.18
CA TYR A 32 -3.82 3.87 -1.65
C TYR A 32 -4.79 2.79 -1.16
N LYS A 33 -5.71 3.12 -0.24
CA LYS A 33 -6.67 2.16 0.33
C LYS A 33 -7.53 1.51 -0.76
N THR A 34 -8.05 2.31 -1.69
CA THR A 34 -8.87 1.81 -2.80
C THR A 34 -8.08 0.87 -3.70
N LYS A 35 -6.82 1.17 -4.01
CA LYS A 35 -5.96 0.28 -4.80
C LYS A 35 -5.66 -1.04 -4.07
N VAL A 36 -5.28 -0.97 -2.80
CA VAL A 36 -4.98 -2.17 -2.00
C VAL A 36 -6.19 -3.09 -1.91
N LEU A 37 -7.38 -2.56 -1.60
CA LEU A 37 -8.60 -3.35 -1.53
C LEU A 37 -8.96 -3.98 -2.87
N ARG A 38 -8.89 -3.21 -3.96
CA ARG A 38 -9.15 -3.72 -5.31
C ARG A 38 -8.21 -4.87 -5.68
N GLU A 39 -6.92 -4.74 -5.40
CA GLU A 39 -5.95 -5.79 -5.74
C GLU A 39 -6.09 -7.02 -4.83
N LEU A 40 -6.44 -6.85 -3.55
CA LEU A 40 -6.77 -7.98 -2.67
C LEU A 40 -7.99 -8.73 -3.19
N ASP A 41 -9.04 -8.02 -3.57
CA ASP A 41 -10.25 -8.63 -4.12
C ASP A 41 -9.94 -9.38 -5.43
N ARG A 42 -9.14 -8.78 -6.34
CA ARG A 42 -8.75 -9.40 -7.62
C ARG A 42 -7.95 -10.69 -7.44
N ASN A 43 -7.03 -10.73 -6.49
CA ASN A 43 -6.16 -11.89 -6.30
C ASN A 43 -6.80 -12.99 -5.42
N SER A 44 -7.97 -12.75 -4.81
CA SER A 44 -8.67 -13.76 -3.99
C SER A 44 -9.11 -14.99 -4.81
N GLU A 45 -9.42 -14.83 -6.09
CA GLU A 45 -9.76 -15.96 -6.97
C GLU A 45 -8.57 -16.88 -7.26
N SER A 46 -7.34 -16.37 -7.13
CA SER A 46 -6.12 -17.15 -7.37
C SER A 46 -5.75 -18.08 -6.21
N GLU A 47 -6.41 -17.97 -5.05
CA GLU A 47 -6.15 -18.77 -3.83
C GLU A 47 -6.18 -20.29 -4.06
N ASN A 48 -6.79 -20.74 -5.16
CA ASN A 48 -6.91 -22.16 -5.51
C ASN A 48 -5.72 -22.73 -6.29
N LEU A 49 -4.74 -21.90 -6.70
CA LEU A 49 -3.59 -22.38 -7.44
C LEU A 49 -2.56 -23.01 -6.51
N VAL A 50 -2.24 -24.28 -6.77
CA VAL A 50 -1.22 -25.02 -6.04
C VAL A 50 0.15 -24.87 -6.71
N LEU A 51 1.20 -24.68 -5.91
CA LEU A 51 2.58 -24.66 -6.38
C LEU A 51 3.04 -26.09 -6.73
N THR A 52 3.44 -26.29 -7.98
CA THR A 52 3.84 -27.59 -8.53
C THR A 52 5.32 -27.65 -8.87
N GLU A 53 5.84 -28.86 -9.09
CA GLU A 53 7.22 -29.05 -9.57
C GLU A 53 7.47 -28.39 -10.93
N ASN A 54 6.46 -28.33 -11.79
CA ASN A 54 6.61 -27.69 -13.10
C ASN A 54 6.77 -26.17 -12.99
N ASP A 55 6.19 -25.55 -11.96
CA ASP A 55 6.31 -24.09 -11.73
C ASP A 55 7.73 -23.66 -11.35
N ILE A 56 8.55 -24.58 -10.81
CA ILE A 56 9.92 -24.28 -10.36
C ILE A 56 10.99 -24.78 -11.33
N LYS A 57 10.60 -25.48 -12.40
CA LYS A 57 11.51 -26.11 -13.36
C LYS A 57 12.56 -25.15 -13.93
N ASP A 58 12.14 -23.92 -14.24
CA ASP A 58 12.99 -22.93 -14.90
C ASP A 58 13.78 -22.06 -13.89
N LEU A 59 13.58 -22.27 -12.59
CA LEU A 59 14.32 -21.57 -11.54
C LEU A 59 15.73 -22.17 -11.37
N PRO A 60 16.71 -21.39 -10.90
CA PRO A 60 18.03 -21.93 -10.57
C PRO A 60 17.97 -23.10 -9.59
N GLU A 61 18.85 -24.08 -9.76
CA GLU A 61 18.90 -25.30 -8.93
C GLU A 61 18.91 -25.03 -7.40
N PRO A 62 19.63 -24.01 -6.88
CA PRO A 62 19.57 -23.68 -5.46
C PRO A 62 18.17 -23.26 -4.99
N VAL A 63 17.42 -22.54 -5.83
CA VAL A 63 16.07 -22.08 -5.51
C VAL A 63 15.10 -23.26 -5.50
N GLN A 64 15.20 -24.15 -6.49
CA GLN A 64 14.40 -25.37 -6.54
C GLN A 64 14.62 -26.24 -5.29
N LYS A 65 15.89 -26.47 -4.92
CA LYS A 65 16.26 -27.23 -3.70
C LYS A 65 15.67 -26.59 -2.44
N TYR A 66 15.77 -25.27 -2.32
CA TYR A 66 15.23 -24.54 -1.18
C TYR A 66 13.71 -24.69 -1.08
N LEU A 67 12.97 -24.51 -2.18
CA LEU A 67 11.50 -24.63 -2.19
C LEU A 67 11.02 -26.03 -1.83
N ARG A 68 11.73 -27.07 -2.26
CA ARG A 68 11.47 -28.46 -1.83
C ARG A 68 11.79 -28.66 -0.35
N TYR A 69 12.94 -28.18 0.11
CA TYR A 69 13.38 -28.30 1.50
C TYR A 69 12.41 -27.66 2.49
N VAL A 70 11.88 -26.48 2.18
CA VAL A 70 10.88 -25.79 3.04
C VAL A 70 9.46 -26.31 2.87
N GLY A 71 9.24 -27.31 2.00
CA GLY A 71 7.92 -27.92 1.78
C GLY A 71 6.90 -26.99 1.11
N ALA A 72 7.36 -26.11 0.22
CA ALA A 72 6.48 -25.19 -0.52
C ALA A 72 5.66 -25.89 -1.62
N ILE A 73 6.17 -27.00 -2.17
CA ILE A 73 5.46 -27.76 -3.20
C ILE A 73 4.20 -28.40 -2.63
N GLY A 74 3.08 -28.28 -3.35
CA GLY A 74 1.76 -28.72 -2.88
C GLY A 74 1.04 -27.71 -1.97
N ARG A 75 1.65 -26.56 -1.66
CA ARG A 75 0.99 -25.43 -0.98
C ARG A 75 0.36 -24.48 -1.99
N GLY A 76 -0.53 -23.61 -1.53
CA GLY A 76 -1.06 -22.51 -2.36
C GLY A 76 0.06 -21.61 -2.86
N LYS A 77 -0.07 -21.10 -4.08
CA LYS A 77 0.88 -20.16 -4.67
C LYS A 77 0.86 -18.83 -3.88
N LEU A 78 1.98 -18.12 -3.92
CA LEU A 78 2.10 -16.81 -3.28
C LEU A 78 1.53 -15.74 -4.23
N HIS A 79 0.44 -15.08 -3.83
CA HIS A 79 -0.22 -14.06 -4.65
C HIS A 79 0.07 -12.63 -4.19
N ASN A 80 0.26 -12.44 -2.89
CA ASN A 80 0.55 -11.14 -2.32
C ASN A 80 1.34 -11.26 -1.02
N VAL A 81 2.08 -10.19 -0.72
CA VAL A 81 2.84 -10.05 0.53
C VAL A 81 2.47 -8.73 1.17
N GLY A 82 1.97 -8.78 2.40
CA GLY A 82 1.70 -7.61 3.23
C GLY A 82 2.76 -7.44 4.31
N MET A 83 3.26 -6.23 4.49
CA MET A 83 4.25 -5.90 5.52
C MET A 83 3.82 -4.65 6.28
N ASN A 84 3.88 -4.71 7.61
CA ASN A 84 3.61 -3.60 8.50
C ASN A 84 4.83 -3.31 9.35
N PHE A 85 5.36 -2.08 9.26
CA PHE A 85 6.54 -1.66 9.99
C PHE A 85 6.19 -0.54 10.96
N LYS A 86 6.74 -0.65 12.18
CA LYS A 86 6.72 0.42 13.18
C LYS A 86 8.15 0.75 13.53
N GLY A 87 8.50 2.03 13.49
CA GLY A 87 9.87 2.45 13.74
C GLY A 87 9.98 3.94 14.00
N LYS A 88 11.22 4.40 13.97
CA LYS A 88 11.54 5.83 13.99
C LYS A 88 12.32 6.17 12.72
N MET A 89 12.04 7.31 12.13
CA MET A 89 12.73 7.82 10.94
C MET A 89 13.18 9.25 11.18
N LYS A 90 14.37 9.57 10.68
CA LYS A 90 14.91 10.93 10.71
C LYS A 90 14.55 11.62 9.40
N LEU A 91 13.64 12.60 9.45
CA LEU A 91 13.15 13.29 8.26
C LEU A 91 14.15 14.33 7.73
N ASP A 92 15.05 14.78 8.58
CA ASP A 92 16.11 15.74 8.28
C ASP A 92 17.29 15.47 9.22
N PRO A 93 18.56 15.56 8.75
CA PRO A 93 19.73 15.30 9.59
C PRO A 93 19.80 16.10 10.90
N GLN A 94 19.18 17.28 10.95
CA GLN A 94 19.17 18.16 12.12
C GLN A 94 17.90 18.03 12.98
N LYS A 95 16.88 17.30 12.53
CA LYS A 95 15.62 17.12 13.28
C LYS A 95 15.63 15.86 14.13
N ASP A 96 14.76 15.86 15.13
CA ASP A 96 14.54 14.68 15.96
C ASP A 96 13.94 13.50 15.19
N TRP A 97 14.14 12.31 15.75
CA TRP A 97 13.55 11.07 15.27
C TRP A 97 12.03 11.09 15.42
N VAL A 98 11.32 10.88 14.32
CA VAL A 98 9.85 10.84 14.29
C VAL A 98 9.37 9.40 14.26
N ARG A 99 8.34 9.07 15.04
CA ARG A 99 7.70 7.74 14.97
C ARG A 99 6.97 7.59 13.64
N VAL A 100 7.24 6.49 12.94
CA VAL A 100 6.60 6.16 11.67
C VAL A 100 5.91 4.80 11.76
N GLN A 101 4.77 4.71 11.08
CA GLN A 101 4.06 3.46 10.84
C GLN A 101 3.83 3.37 9.35
N THR A 102 4.30 2.28 8.72
CA THR A 102 4.17 2.07 7.29
C THR A 102 3.54 0.71 7.03
N ALA A 103 2.70 0.66 6.01
CA ALA A 103 2.12 -0.56 5.47
C ALA A 103 2.49 -0.63 4.00
N GLN A 104 2.92 -1.81 3.54
CA GLN A 104 3.24 -2.06 2.14
C GLN A 104 2.58 -3.38 1.72
N TYR A 105 1.98 -3.38 0.54
CA TYR A 105 1.45 -4.56 -0.11
C TYR A 105 2.14 -4.74 -1.46
N ASN A 106 2.67 -5.93 -1.71
CA ASN A 106 3.19 -6.35 -3.00
C ASN A 106 2.23 -7.39 -3.56
N PHE A 107 1.76 -7.19 -4.79
CA PHE A 107 0.90 -8.13 -5.49
C PHE A 107 1.71 -8.78 -6.60
N LEU A 108 1.80 -10.10 -6.58
CA LEU A 108 2.49 -10.94 -7.54
C LEU A 108 1.41 -11.50 -8.48
N THR A 109 0.83 -10.64 -9.30
CA THR A 109 -0.15 -11.08 -10.29
C THR A 109 0.61 -11.82 -11.39
N VAL A 110 0.14 -13.01 -11.74
CA VAL A 110 0.47 -13.65 -13.02
C VAL A 110 -0.38 -12.91 -14.04
N ASP A 111 0.23 -12.03 -14.84
CA ASP A 111 -0.41 -11.59 -16.07
C ASP A 111 -0.65 -12.87 -16.91
N LEU A 112 -1.90 -13.35 -16.93
CA LEU A 112 -2.34 -14.51 -17.71
C LEU A 112 -2.31 -14.18 -19.20
#